data_AF-A0A1M7YDS2-F1
#
_entry.id   AF-A0A1M7YDS2-F1
#
_cell.length_a   1.000
_cell.length_b   1.000
_cell.length_c   1.000
_cell.angle_alpha   90.00
_cell.angle_beta   90.00
_cell.angle_gamma   90.00
#
_symmetry.space_group_name_H-M   'P 1'
#
loop_
_entity.id
_entity.type
_entity.pdbx_description
1 polymer ?
#
loop_
_entity_poly.entity_id
_entity_poly.type
_entity_poly.pdbx_seq_one_letter_code
_entity_poly.pdbx_strand_id
1 'polypeptide(L)'
;MNNASIIDVNDFLERITERYTLIGHKAASLASEIHLLQPDIIEHRCQKLNEERLELSTLDDELIEILKLAGKDIVHNDHLNHYRKAFSSAVQSVNSVHSQLLIIKQSLQDVTRH
;
A
#
# COMPACT_ATOMS: atom_id res chain seq x y z
N MET A 1 -10.59 -25.26 25.50
CA MET A 1 -10.64 -25.77 24.12
C MET A 1 -10.05 -24.70 23.23
N ASN A 2 -8.78 -24.86 22.86
CA ASN A 2 -8.07 -23.92 21.97
C ASN A 2 -8.46 -24.24 20.52
N ASN A 3 -9.47 -23.55 20.00
CA ASN A 3 -9.68 -23.49 18.56
C ASN A 3 -8.67 -22.51 17.99
N ALA A 4 -7.41 -22.93 17.87
CA ALA A 4 -6.49 -22.27 16.96
C ALA A 4 -7.06 -22.48 15.55
N SER A 5 -7.72 -21.45 15.02
CA SER A 5 -8.05 -21.40 13.60
C SER A 5 -6.74 -21.54 12.86
N ILE A 6 -6.50 -22.69 12.24
CA ILE A 6 -5.36 -22.88 11.35
C ILE A 6 -5.61 -21.89 10.20
N ILE A 7 -4.87 -20.78 10.19
CA ILE A 7 -4.92 -19.84 9.08
C ILE A 7 -4.31 -20.54 7.88
N ASP A 8 -5.09 -20.74 6.83
CA ASP A 8 -4.54 -21.15 5.54
C ASP A 8 -3.65 -20.02 5.04
N VAL A 9 -2.37 -20.33 4.86
CA VAL A 9 -1.34 -19.38 4.42
C VAL A 9 -1.68 -18.82 3.04
N ASN A 10 -2.29 -19.62 2.16
CA ASN A 10 -2.65 -19.14 0.82
C ASN A 10 -3.83 -18.16 0.89
N ASP A 11 -4.88 -18.47 1.66
CA ASP A 11 -6.01 -17.54 1.87
C ASP A 11 -5.54 -16.23 2.50
N PHE A 12 -4.61 -16.31 3.45
CA PHE A 12 -3.99 -15.12 4.05
C PHE A 12 -3.23 -14.30 3.00
N LEU A 13 -2.37 -14.96 2.20
CA LEU A 13 -1.58 -14.32 1.15
C LEU A 13 -2.46 -13.69 0.08
N GLU A 14 -3.59 -14.31 -0.30
CA GLU A 14 -4.57 -13.73 -1.20
C GLU A 14 -5.19 -12.46 -0.62
N ARG A 15 -5.70 -12.52 0.62
CA ARG A 15 -6.32 -11.37 1.29
C ARG A 15 -5.38 -10.17 1.40
N ILE A 16 -4.14 -10.38 1.82
CA ILE A 16 -3.17 -9.28 1.93
C ILE A 16 -2.76 -8.76 0.54
N THR A 17 -2.66 -9.64 -0.48
CA THR A 17 -2.43 -9.24 -1.87
C THR A 17 -3.54 -8.34 -2.41
N GLU A 18 -4.80 -8.69 -2.17
CA GLU A 18 -5.96 -7.89 -2.59
C GLU A 18 -5.95 -6.50 -1.94
N ARG A 19 -5.64 -6.43 -0.64
CA ARG A 19 -5.57 -5.16 0.10
C ARG A 19 -4.46 -4.26 -0.44
N TYR A 20 -3.26 -4.80 -0.71
CA TYR A 20 -2.19 -4.03 -1.33
C TYR A 20 -2.54 -3.58 -2.75
N THR A 21 -3.19 -4.44 -3.53
CA THR A 21 -3.65 -4.10 -4.89
C THR A 21 -4.64 -2.93 -4.86
N LEU A 22 -5.60 -2.95 -3.92
CA LEU A 22 -6.58 -1.89 -3.76
C LEU A 22 -5.92 -0.55 -3.40
N ILE A 23 -4.99 -0.53 -2.44
CA ILE A 23 -4.25 0.68 -2.08
C ILE A 23 -3.43 1.19 -3.28
N GLY A 24 -2.75 0.29 -3.99
CA GLY A 24 -1.99 0.63 -5.18
C GLY A 24 -2.85 1.33 -6.23
N HIS A 25 -4.03 0.79 -6.54
CA HIS A 25 -4.98 1.43 -7.48
C HIS A 25 -5.45 2.80 -7.00
N LYS A 26 -5.79 2.95 -5.72
CA LYS A 26 -6.23 4.25 -5.15
C LYS A 26 -5.12 5.29 -5.21
N ALA A 27 -3.89 4.90 -4.89
CA ALA A 27 -2.72 5.77 -4.96
C ALA A 27 -2.38 6.14 -6.41
N ALA A 28 -2.46 5.18 -7.34
CA ALA A 28 -2.23 5.44 -8.76
C ALA A 28 -3.26 6.43 -9.35
N SER A 29 -4.55 6.24 -9.05
CA SER A 29 -5.61 7.20 -9.45
C SER A 29 -5.35 8.59 -8.86
N LEU A 30 -5.03 8.66 -7.56
CA LEU A 30 -4.70 9.95 -6.94
C LEU A 30 -3.52 10.61 -7.65
N ALA A 31 -2.42 9.88 -7.88
CA ALA A 31 -1.24 10.42 -8.55
C ALA A 31 -1.55 10.97 -9.95
N SER A 32 -2.43 10.29 -10.72
CA SER A 32 -2.82 10.76 -12.06
C SER A 32 -3.71 12.00 -12.04
N GLU A 33 -4.53 12.17 -11.00
CA GLU A 33 -5.55 13.22 -10.94
C GLU A 33 -5.12 14.42 -10.08
N ILE A 34 -4.00 14.33 -9.36
CA ILE A 34 -3.63 15.27 -8.29
C ILE A 34 -3.56 16.73 -8.73
N HIS A 35 -3.17 16.99 -9.98
CA HIS A 35 -3.09 18.34 -10.56
C HIS A 35 -4.47 18.95 -10.89
N LEU A 36 -5.53 18.15 -10.87
CA LEU A 36 -6.91 18.55 -11.14
C LEU A 36 -7.73 18.74 -9.85
N LEU A 37 -7.18 18.32 -8.71
CA LEU A 37 -7.89 18.28 -7.44
C LEU A 37 -7.60 19.53 -6.61
N GLN A 38 -8.60 19.93 -5.81
CA GLN A 38 -8.40 20.97 -4.80
C GLN A 38 -7.58 20.44 -3.61
N PRO A 39 -6.80 21.30 -2.92
CA PRO A 39 -5.91 20.87 -1.85
C PRO A 39 -6.58 20.08 -0.72
N ASP A 40 -7.79 20.45 -0.33
CA ASP A 40 -8.60 19.76 0.69
C ASP A 40 -8.98 18.34 0.25
N ILE A 41 -9.31 18.16 -1.03
CA ILE A 41 -9.59 16.83 -1.60
C ILE A 41 -8.34 15.97 -1.65
N ILE A 42 -7.19 16.57 -1.97
CA ILE A 42 -5.89 15.88 -1.96
C ILE A 42 -5.56 15.41 -0.55
N GLU A 43 -5.67 16.31 0.44
CA GLU A 43 -5.43 16.01 1.86
C GLU A 43 -6.33 14.86 2.33
N HIS A 44 -7.63 14.94 2.07
CA HIS A 44 -8.59 13.89 2.43
C HIS A 44 -8.26 12.53 1.80
N ARG A 45 -7.88 12.50 0.52
CA ARG A 45 -7.51 11.24 -0.16
C ARG A 45 -6.20 10.67 0.38
N CYS A 46 -5.22 11.52 0.67
CA CYS A 46 -3.97 11.11 1.32
C CYS A 46 -4.22 10.55 2.72
N GLN A 47 -5.10 11.19 3.50
CA GLN A 47 -5.47 10.71 4.82
C GLN A 47 -6.13 9.32 4.76
N LYS A 48 -7.09 9.11 3.85
CA LYS A 48 -7.71 7.80 3.64
C LYS A 48 -6.71 6.72 3.24
N LEU A 49 -5.76 7.03 2.35
CA LEU A 49 -4.68 6.10 1.99
C LEU A 49 -3.83 5.73 3.22
N ASN A 50 -3.55 6.71 4.09
CA ASN A 50 -2.81 6.47 5.32
C ASN A 50 -3.60 5.61 6.32
N GLU A 51 -4.89 5.87 6.50
CA GLU A 51 -5.78 5.06 7.35
C GLU A 51 -5.81 3.59 6.86
N GLU A 52 -6.00 3.36 5.57
CA GLU A 52 -5.98 2.02 4.98
C GLU A 52 -4.62 1.32 5.12
N ARG A 53 -3.52 2.09 5.03
CA ARG A 53 -2.16 1.58 5.28
C ARG A 53 -1.93 1.25 6.75
N LEU A 54 -2.56 1.97 7.67
CA LEU A 54 -2.52 1.62 9.10
C LEU A 54 -3.32 0.36 9.38
N GLU A 55 -4.49 0.17 8.75
CA GLU A 55 -5.24 -1.10 8.84
C GLU A 55 -4.45 -2.31 8.33
N LEU A 56 -3.60 -2.10 7.33
CA LEU A 56 -2.72 -3.14 6.80
C LEU A 56 -1.59 -3.55 7.74
N SER A 57 -1.20 -2.72 8.71
CA SER A 57 -0.03 -3.01 9.54
C SER A 57 -0.21 -4.29 10.36
N THR A 58 -1.44 -4.59 10.78
CA THR A 58 -1.75 -5.85 11.46
C THR A 58 -1.55 -7.06 10.55
N LEU A 59 -1.90 -6.95 9.26
CA LEU A 59 -1.65 -8.00 8.29
C LEU A 59 -0.15 -8.12 7.97
N ASP A 60 0.61 -7.02 7.98
CA ASP A 60 2.06 -7.08 7.81
C ASP A 60 2.74 -7.82 8.97
N ASP A 61 2.30 -7.56 10.21
CA ASP A 61 2.80 -8.26 11.40
C ASP A 61 2.50 -9.76 11.35
N GLU A 62 1.27 -10.13 10.97
CA GLU A 62 0.86 -11.54 10.79
C GLU A 62 1.67 -12.23 9.67
N LEU A 63 1.94 -11.52 8.56
CA LEU A 63 2.76 -12.05 7.47
C LEU A 63 4.19 -12.34 7.94
N ILE A 64 4.77 -11.45 8.75
CA ILE A 64 6.12 -11.66 9.30
C ILE A 64 6.17 -12.94 10.14
N GLU A 65 5.17 -13.19 10.97
CA GLU A 65 5.10 -14.42 11.78
C GLU A 65 4.93 -15.67 10.92
N ILE A 66 4.09 -15.62 9.88
CA ILE A 66 3.94 -16.72 8.91
C ILE A 66 5.27 -17.01 8.21
N LEU A 67 5.99 -15.98 7.75
CA LEU A 67 7.29 -16.13 7.10
C LEU A 67 8.36 -16.72 8.03
N LYS A 68 8.35 -16.33 9.32
CA LYS A 68 9.26 -16.90 10.33
C LYS A 68 8.99 -18.39 10.56
N LEU A 69 7.72 -18.79 10.61
CA LEU A 69 7.33 -20.18 10.87
C LEU A 69 7.54 -21.09 9.65
N ALA A 70 7.26 -20.60 8.44
CA ALA A 70 7.38 -21.39 7.21
C ALA A 70 8.82 -21.53 6.68
N GLY A 71 9.75 -20.70 7.19
CA GLY A 71 11.17 -20.82 6.85
C GLY A 71 11.46 -20.63 5.36
N LYS A 72 12.39 -21.42 4.80
CA LYS A 72 12.80 -21.29 3.39
C LYS A 72 11.81 -21.91 2.39
N ASP A 73 10.87 -22.72 2.86
CA ASP A 73 9.99 -23.49 1.99
C ASP A 73 8.91 -22.62 1.34
N ILE A 74 8.53 -21.52 1.99
CA ILE A 74 7.54 -20.56 1.46
C ILE A 74 8.09 -19.68 0.33
N VAL A 75 9.41 -19.64 0.12
CA VAL A 75 10.04 -18.74 -0.86
C VAL A 75 9.59 -19.04 -2.30
N HIS A 76 9.21 -20.28 -2.59
CA HIS A 76 8.72 -20.72 -3.90
C HIS A 76 7.18 -20.70 -4.01
N ASN A 77 6.48 -20.13 -3.04
CA ASN A 77 5.02 -20.02 -3.07
C ASN A 77 4.58 -18.92 -4.05
N ASP A 78 3.73 -19.27 -5.03
CA ASP A 78 3.24 -18.34 -6.04
C ASP A 78 2.40 -17.20 -5.45
N HIS A 79 1.60 -17.46 -4.41
CA HIS A 79 0.83 -16.42 -3.70
C HIS A 79 1.77 -15.43 -3.00
N LEU A 80 2.90 -15.89 -2.47
CA LEU A 80 3.92 -14.99 -1.89
C LEU A 80 4.54 -14.10 -2.98
N ASN A 81 4.76 -14.62 -4.18
CA ASN A 81 5.24 -13.83 -5.30
C ASN A 81 4.20 -12.82 -5.79
N HIS A 82 2.92 -13.17 -5.82
CA HIS A 82 1.83 -12.24 -6.12
C HIS A 82 1.73 -11.12 -5.08
N TYR A 83 1.78 -11.47 -3.79
CA TYR A 83 1.87 -10.52 -2.71
C TYR A 83 3.03 -9.53 -2.91
N ARG A 84 4.25 -10.03 -3.15
CA ARG A 84 5.44 -9.19 -3.34
C ARG A 84 5.28 -8.21 -4.50
N LYS A 85 4.66 -8.65 -5.60
CA LYS A 85 4.36 -7.79 -6.76
C LYS A 85 3.33 -6.71 -6.39
N ALA A 86 2.23 -7.09 -5.73
CA ALA A 86 1.21 -6.14 -5.30
C ALA A 86 1.77 -5.10 -4.31
N PHE A 87 2.55 -5.54 -3.32
CA PHE A 87 3.26 -4.68 -2.38
C PHE A 87 4.15 -3.67 -3.10
N SER A 88 5.04 -4.16 -3.98
CA SER A 88 5.97 -3.30 -4.73
C SER A 88 5.23 -2.27 -5.59
N SER A 89 4.16 -2.69 -6.28
CA SER A 89 3.32 -1.80 -7.10
C SER A 89 2.61 -0.74 -6.26
N ALA A 90 2.08 -1.11 -5.08
CA ALA A 90 1.45 -0.17 -4.16
C ALA A 90 2.45 0.88 -3.65
N VAL A 91 3.65 0.44 -3.25
CA VAL A 91 4.74 1.34 -2.80
C VAL A 91 5.12 2.32 -3.91
N GLN A 92 5.29 1.84 -5.15
CA GLN A 92 5.59 2.71 -6.30
C GLN A 92 4.49 3.75 -6.53
N SER A 93 3.23 3.34 -6.43
CA SER A 93 2.08 4.23 -6.62
C SER A 93 2.01 5.32 -5.55
N VAL A 94 2.25 4.97 -4.27
CA VAL A 94 2.33 5.92 -3.16
C VAL A 94 3.51 6.88 -3.34
N ASN A 95 4.67 6.38 -3.76
CA ASN A 95 5.83 7.22 -4.07
C ASN A 95 5.56 8.19 -5.22
N SER A 96 4.74 7.79 -6.20
CA SER A 96 4.29 8.66 -7.28
C SER A 96 3.43 9.81 -6.75
N VAL A 97 2.46 9.54 -5.87
CA VAL A 97 1.68 10.59 -5.18
C VAL A 97 2.61 11.57 -4.47
N HIS A 98 3.55 11.06 -3.66
CA HIS A 98 4.50 11.89 -2.93
C HIS A 98 5.35 12.77 -3.86
N SER A 99 5.86 12.21 -4.95
CA SER A 99 6.66 12.93 -5.95
C SER A 99 5.86 14.06 -6.61
N GLN A 100 4.60 13.79 -6.98
CA GLN A 100 3.72 14.82 -7.55
C GLN A 100 3.41 15.95 -6.55
N LEU A 101 3.18 15.62 -5.28
CA LEU A 101 3.00 16.62 -4.22
C LEU A 101 4.24 17.51 -4.05
N LEU A 102 5.45 16.94 -4.12
CA LEU A 102 6.69 17.71 -4.06
C LEU A 102 6.83 18.66 -5.24
N ILE A 103 6.47 18.22 -6.45
CA ILE A 103 6.47 19.07 -7.65
C ILE A 103 5.50 20.25 -7.49
N ILE A 104 4.27 19.99 -7.03
CA ILE A 104 3.27 21.02 -6.77
C ILE A 104 3.75 22.01 -5.69
N LYS A 105 4.34 21.51 -4.61
CA LYS A 105 4.90 22.37 -3.56
C LYS A 105 5.98 23.29 -4.11
N GLN A 106 6.89 22.76 -4.94
CA GLN A 106 7.97 23.54 -5.52
C GLN A 106 7.44 24.61 -6.46
N SER A 107 6.47 24.29 -7.33
CA SER A 107 5.89 25.27 -8.25
C SER A 107 5.20 26.43 -7.53
N LEU A 108 4.50 26.16 -6.42
CA LEU A 108 3.87 27.20 -5.59
C LEU A 108 4.91 28.12 -4.92
N GLN A 109 6.05 27.57 -4.50
CA GLN A 109 7.13 28.34 -3.88
C GLN A 109 7.83 29.26 -4.90
N ASP A 110 8.01 28.79 -6.14
CA ASP A 110 8.64 29.57 -7.21
C ASP A 110 7.73 30.73 -7.67
N VAL A 111 6.41 30.53 -7.71
CA VAL A 111 5.44 31.60 -8.01
C VAL A 111 5.42 32.70 -6.95
N THR A 112 5.69 32.37 -5.69
CA THR A 112 5.64 33.35 -4.58
C THR A 112 6.90 34.23 -4.49
N ARG A 113 7.96 33.90 -5.24
CA ARG A 113 9.24 34.64 -5.25
C ARG A 113 9.38 35.66 -6.39
N HIS A 114 8.42 35.71 -7.29
CA HIS A 114 8.33 36.67 -8.39
C HIS A 114 7.22 37.69 -8.14
#